data_AF-A0A644XQW7-F1
#
_entry.id   AF-A0A644XQW7-F1
#
_cell.length_a   1.000
_cell.length_b   1.000
_cell.length_c   1.000
_cell.angle_alpha   90.00
_cell.angle_beta   90.00
_cell.angle_gamma   90.00
#
_symmetry.space_group_name_H-M   'P 1'
#
loop_
_entity.id
_entity.type
_entity.pdbx_description
1 polymer ?
#
loop_
_entity_poly.entity_id
_entity_poly.type
_entity_poly.pdbx_seq_one_letter_code
_entity_poly.pdbx_strand_id
1 'polypeptide(L)' 'MAFSLENEGKKYIVIFNANRNDTVFRVEKGKYAILVEDNQVFLERKAEAAMMEKILVKAHTTSVLYAENQNKKNI' A
#
# COMPACT_ATOMS: atom_id res chain seq x y z
N MET A 1 -8.98 1.79 -9.31
CA MET A 1 -7.84 2.49 -9.95
C MET A 1 -6.65 2.43 -9.02
N ALA A 2 -5.42 2.28 -9.52
CA ALA A 2 -4.22 2.32 -8.69
C ALA A 2 -3.08 3.05 -9.43
N PHE A 3 -2.22 3.74 -8.68
CA PHE A 3 -1.00 4.35 -9.20
C PHE A 3 0.10 4.35 -8.13
N SER A 4 1.35 4.53 -8.56
CA SER A 4 2.50 4.62 -7.67
C SER A 4 3.18 5.97 -7.76
N LEU A 5 3.66 6.45 -6.61
CA LEU A 5 4.52 7.62 -6.47
C LEU A 5 5.85 7.17 -5.88
N GLU A 6 6.95 7.56 -6.51
CA GLU A 6 8.30 7.17 -6.08
C GLU A 6 9.14 8.43 -5.86
N ASN A 7 9.83 8.50 -4.72
CA ASN A 7 10.78 9.57 -4.43
C ASN A 7 11.88 9.07 -3.47
N GLU A 8 13.14 9.41 -3.73
CA GLU A 8 14.26 9.29 -2.78
C GLU A 8 14.29 8.01 -1.93
N GLY A 9 14.07 6.85 -2.55
CA GLY A 9 14.11 5.57 -1.83
C GLY A 9 12.81 5.20 -1.11
N LYS A 10 11.70 5.88 -1.40
CA LYS A 10 10.36 5.59 -0.89
C LYS A 10 9.42 5.36 -2.08
N LYS A 11 8.55 4.36 -1.95
CA LYS A 11 7.49 4.04 -2.90
C LYS A 11 6.15 4.04 -2.17
N TYR A 12 5.18 4.75 -2.74
CA TYR A 12 3.82 4.79 -2.27
C TYR A 12 2.92 4.23 -3.36
N ILE A 13 2.04 3.30 -3.03
CA ILE A 13 1.03 2.77 -3.96
C ILE A 13 -0.33 3.18 -3.42
N VAL A 14 -1.06 3.98 -4.19
CA VAL A 14 -2.40 4.45 -3.84
C VAL A 14 -3.42 3.64 -4.63
N ILE A 15 -4.38 3.05 -3.93
CA ILE A 15 -5.40 2.17 -4.51
C ILE A 15 -6.77 2.71 -4.13
N PHE A 16 -7.57 3.08 -5.13
CA PHE A 16 -8.97 3.46 -4.99
C PHE A 16 -9.86 2.31 -5.48
N ASN A 17 -10.63 1.71 -4.58
CA ASN A 17 -11.67 0.76 -4.96
C ASN A 17 -13.03 1.46 -5.08
N ALA A 18 -13.33 1.95 -6.28
CA ALA A 18 -14.64 2.54 -6.58
C ALA A 18 -15.71 1.49 -6.98
N ASN A 19 -15.39 0.19 -6.93
CA ASN A 19 -16.32 -0.87 -7.26
C ASN A 19 -17.35 -1.06 -6.13
N ARG A 20 -18.50 -1.66 -6.49
CA ARG A 20 -19.52 -2.08 -5.51
C ARG A 20 -19.08 -3.26 -4.63
N ASN A 21 -18.04 -4.00 -5.06
CA ASN A 21 -17.56 -5.20 -4.39
C ASN A 21 -16.13 -5.00 -3.88
N ASP A 22 -15.79 -5.72 -2.82
CA ASP A 22 -14.41 -5.88 -2.37
C ASP A 22 -13.56 -6.44 -3.52
N THR A 23 -12.38 -5.88 -3.71
CA THR A 23 -11.53 -6.19 -4.86
C THR A 23 -10.13 -6.53 -4.39
N VAL A 24 -9.59 -7.65 -4.89
CA VAL A 24 -8.19 -8.02 -4.68
C VAL A 24 -7.33 -7.34 -5.74
N PHE A 25 -6.42 -6.49 -5.32
CA PHE A 25 -5.41 -5.87 -6.18
C PHE A 25 -4.11 -6.67 -6.09
N ARG A 26 -3.49 -6.94 -7.25
CA ARG A 26 -2.14 -7.49 -7.32
C ARG A 26 -1.12 -6.35 -7.25
N VAL A 27 -0.07 -6.55 -6.47
CA VAL A 27 1.07 -5.63 -6.37
C VAL A 27 2.35 -6.42 -6.59
N GLU A 28 3.42 -5.73 -6.98
CA GLU A 28 4.74 -6.35 -7.08
C GLU A 28 5.14 -6.92 -5.72
N LYS A 29 5.61 -8.18 -5.68
CA LYS A 29 5.98 -8.85 -4.43
C LYS A 29 7.06 -8.06 -3.71
N GLY A 30 6.77 -7.62 -2.50
CA GLY A 30 7.68 -6.77 -1.72
C GLY A 30 7.22 -6.57 -0.29
N LYS A 31 8.06 -5.89 0.51
CA LYS A 31 7.74 -5.56 1.90
C LYS A 31 7.06 -4.21 1.95
N TYR A 32 5.77 -4.18 2.31
CA TYR A 32 4.97 -2.95 2.38
C TYR A 32 4.30 -2.78 3.74
N ALA A 33 4.24 -1.55 4.22
CA ALA A 33 3.39 -1.13 5.31
C ALA A 33 2.09 -0.54 4.75
N ILE A 34 0.97 -0.78 5.41
CA ILE A 34 -0.29 -0.07 5.13
C ILE A 34 -0.25 1.24 5.93
N LEU A 35 -0.31 2.37 5.22
CA LEU A 35 -0.36 3.71 5.83
C LEU A 35 -1.78 4.18 6.07
N VAL A 36 -2.66 3.89 5.13
CA VAL A 36 -4.05 4.32 5.13
C VAL A 36 -4.90 3.14 4.68
N GLU A 37 -5.99 2.93 5.40
CA GLU A 37 -7.07 2.04 5.01
C GLU A 37 -8.34 2.72 5.52
N ASP A 38 -9.17 3.26 4.64
CA ASP A 38 -10.29 4.13 5.06
C ASP A 38 -11.33 3.41 5.95
N ASN A 39 -11.29 2.07 5.99
CA ASN A 39 -12.11 1.23 6.85
C ASN A 39 -11.42 0.76 8.13
N GLN A 40 -10.23 1.26 8.46
CA GLN A 40 -9.52 0.94 9.70
C GLN A 40 -8.98 2.19 10.37
N VAL A 41 -9.21 2.31 11.68
CA VAL A 41 -8.62 3.38 12.51
C VAL A 41 -7.27 2.88 13.02
N PHE A 42 -6.18 3.39 12.45
CA PHE A 42 -4.84 3.13 12.98
C PHE A 42 -4.59 4.04 14.20
N LEU A 43 -4.66 3.46 15.41
CA LEU A 43 -4.39 4.17 16.66
C LEU A 43 -2.90 4.50 16.84
N GLU A 44 -2.00 3.74 16.20
CA GLU A 44 -0.55 3.96 16.23
C GLU A 44 0.04 4.06 14.81
N ARG A 45 1.18 4.77 14.71
CA ARG A 45 1.83 5.14 13.44
C ARG A 45 2.22 3.90 12.61
N LYS A 46 1.48 3.67 11.52
CA LYS A 46 1.75 2.72 10.42
C LYS A 46 1.68 1.25 10.83
N ALA A 47 0.95 0.44 10.06
CA ALA A 47 1.03 -1.01 10.22
C ALA A 47 2.47 -1.49 9.96
N GLU A 48 2.91 -2.53 10.68
CA GLU A 48 4.23 -3.12 10.45
C GLU A 48 4.35 -3.61 9.00
N ALA A 49 5.51 -3.37 8.38
CA ALA A 49 5.70 -3.73 7.00
C ALA A 49 5.76 -5.25 6.82
N ALA A 50 4.91 -5.80 5.96
CA ALA A 50 4.79 -7.23 5.70
C ALA A 50 5.10 -7.55 4.24
N MET A 51 5.60 -8.77 3.99
CA MET A 51 5.79 -9.28 2.63
C MET A 51 4.43 -9.55 2.00
N MET A 52 4.12 -8.92 0.87
CA MET A 52 2.85 -9.08 0.17
C MET A 52 3.01 -8.97 -1.34
N GLU A 53 2.09 -9.62 -2.07
CA GLU A 53 1.93 -9.58 -3.53
C GLU A 53 0.47 -9.30 -3.94
N LYS A 54 -0.42 -9.21 -2.95
CA LYS A 54 -1.84 -8.91 -3.12
C LYS A 54 -2.38 -8.20 -1.89
N ILE A 55 -3.40 -7.38 -2.07
CA ILE A 55 -4.16 -6.73 -1.01
C ILE A 55 -5.65 -6.78 -1.34
N LEU A 56 -6.48 -7.06 -0.33
CA LEU A 56 -7.92 -6.89 -0.42
C LEU A 56 -8.27 -5.45 -0.05
N VAL A 57 -8.91 -4.72 -0.95
CA VAL A 57 -9.42 -3.37 -0.69
C VAL A 57 -10.94 -3.42 -0.71
N LYS A 58 -11.58 -2.95 0.36
CA LYS A 58 -13.04 -2.99 0.50
C LYS A 58 -13.75 -2.12 -0.53
N ALA A 59 -15.01 -2.43 -0.83
CA ALA A 59 -15.83 -1.61 -1.70
C ALA A 59 -15.89 -0.16 -1.21
N HIS A 60 -15.75 0.80 -2.13
CA HIS A 60 -15.81 2.24 -1.84
C HIS A 60 -14.76 2.76 -0.84
N THR A 61 -13.60 2.10 -0.72
CA THR A 61 -12.48 2.56 0.13
C THR A 61 -11.19 2.82 -0.64
N THR A 62 -10.27 3.52 0.04
CA THR A 62 -8.89 3.71 -0.40
C THR A 62 -7.93 2.95 0.50
N SER A 63 -6.84 2.48 -0.08
CA SER A 63 -5.67 2.00 0.67
C SER A 63 -4.40 2.63 0.13
N VAL A 64 -3.47 2.94 1.03
CA VAL A 64 -2.13 3.44 0.69
C VAL A 64 -1.09 2.47 1.25
N LEU A 65 -0.32 1.88 0.35
CA LEU A 65 0.85 1.08 0.70
C LEU A 65 2.11 1.92 0.67
N TYR A 66 3.06 1.60 1.53
CA TYR A 66 4.37 2.21 1.62
C TYR A 66 5.46 1.15 1.60
N ALA A 67 6.48 1.37 0.79
CA ALA A 67 7.72 0.61 0.84
C ALA A 67 8.91 1.57 0.89
N GLU A 68 9.96 1.15 1.61
CA GLU A 68 11.28 1.73 1.48
C GLU A 68 12.05 0.92 0.44
N ASN A 69 12.48 1.58 -0.64
CA ASN A 69 13.38 0.98 -1.62
C ASN A 69 14.73 0.73 -0.93
N GLN A 70 15.06 -0.54 -0.73
CA GLN A 70 16.32 -0.96 -0.12
C GLN A 70 17.56 -0.68 -1.00
N ASN A 71 17.38 -0.11 -2.20
CA ASN A 71 18.44 0.11 -3.19
C ASN A 71 19.24 1.43 -3.04
N LYS A 72 19.20 2.12 -1.90
CA LYS A 72 20.04 3.31 -1.63
C LYS A 72 21.00 3.14 -0.44
N LYS A 73 21.53 1.93 -0.22
CA LYS A 73 22.60 1.70 0.77
C LYS A 73 23.98 1.31 0.23
N ASN A 74 24.20 1.37 -1.09
CA ASN A 74 25.51 1.11 -1.69
C ASN A 74 25.90 2.18 -2.72
N ILE A 75 26.33 3.36 -2.26
CA ILE A 75 27.36 4.18 -2.92
C ILE A 75 28.20 4.82 -1.82
#